data_AF-A0AAW8QTV0-F1
#
_entry.id   AF-A0AAW8QTV0-F1
#
_cell.length_a   1.000
_cell.length_b   1.000
_cell.length_c   1.000
_cell.angle_alpha   90.00
_cell.angle_beta   90.00
_cell.angle_gamma   90.00
#
_symmetry.space_group_name_H-M   'P 1'
#
loop_
_entity.id
_entity.type
_entity.pdbx_description
1 polymer ?
#
loop_
_entity_poly.entity_id
_entity_poly.type
_entity_poly.pdbx_seq_one_letter_code
_entity_poly.pdbx_strand_id
1 'polypeptide(L)' 'MQKSLESWLPPKSTGLTYKKEISKDKNLTTTNYIISKDGKALETWIYTSSSEKNASLVAVISHQMN' A
#
# COMPACT_ATOMS: atom_id res chain seq x y z
N MET A 1 2.42 10.50 -7.05
CA MET A 1 2.04 9.97 -5.71
C MET A 1 2.37 8.49 -5.55
N GLN A 2 1.92 7.57 -6.41
CA GLN A 2 2.23 6.14 -6.21
C GLN A 2 3.74 5.84 -6.19
N LYS A 3 4.51 6.43 -7.14
CA LYS A 3 5.99 6.31 -7.15
C LYS A 3 6.67 6.82 -5.88
N SER A 4 6.09 7.80 -5.17
CA SER A 4 6.70 8.31 -3.93
C SER A 4 6.43 7.39 -2.74
N LEU A 5 5.26 6.74 -2.67
CA LEU A 5 4.98 5.75 -1.62
C LEU A 5 5.80 4.47 -1.78
N GLU A 6 5.99 4.01 -3.01
CA GLU A 6 6.82 2.82 -3.26
C GLU A 6 8.28 3.02 -2.86
N SER A 7 8.77 4.27 -2.78
CA SER A 7 10.11 4.57 -2.27
C SER A 7 10.28 4.34 -0.77
N TRP A 8 9.19 4.24 -0.02
CA TRP A 8 9.19 3.99 1.42
C TRP A 8 9.01 2.51 1.77
N LEU A 9 8.80 1.66 0.75
CA LEU A 9 8.69 0.22 0.97
C LEU A 9 10.01 -0.33 1.52
N PRO A 10 9.96 -1.36 2.38
CA PRO A 10 11.15 -1.89 3.01
C PRO A 10 12.18 -2.36 1.96
N PRO A 11 13.44 -1.90 2.05
CA PRO A 11 14.49 -2.42 1.18
C PRO A 11 14.87 -3.84 1.59
N LYS A 12 15.38 -4.62 0.63
CA LYS A 12 15.75 -6.04 0.82
C LYS A 12 16.71 -6.28 2.01
N SER A 13 17.53 -5.29 2.37
CA SER A 13 18.48 -5.36 3.49
C SER A 13 17.84 -5.42 4.87
N THR A 14 16.57 -5.08 5.02
CA THR A 14 15.87 -5.01 6.32
C THR A 14 15.37 -6.37 6.82
N GLY A 15 15.43 -7.41 5.99
CA GLY A 15 14.78 -8.70 6.28
C GLY A 15 13.24 -8.64 6.23
N LEU A 16 12.67 -7.49 5.86
CA LEU A 16 11.25 -7.34 5.59
C LEU A 16 10.96 -7.64 4.12
N THR A 17 9.76 -8.17 3.89
CA THR A 17 9.21 -8.41 2.56
C THR A 17 7.87 -7.68 2.44
N TYR A 18 7.39 -7.49 1.21
CA TYR A 18 6.05 -6.96 1.01
C TYR A 18 5.33 -7.70 -0.12
N LYS A 19 4.01 -7.83 0.02
CA LYS A 19 3.11 -8.25 -1.04
C LYS A 19 2.27 -7.05 -1.48
N LYS A 20 2.21 -6.82 -2.80
CA LYS A 20 1.37 -5.78 -3.40
C LYS A 20 0.08 -6.41 -3.91
N GLU A 21 -1.05 -5.90 -3.46
CA GLU A 21 -2.38 -6.27 -3.96
C GLU A 21 -3.10 -5.03 -4.46
N ILE A 22 -3.76 -5.14 -5.62
CA ILE A 22 -4.46 -4.02 -6.24
C ILE A 22 -5.91 -4.44 -6.45
N SER A 23 -6.85 -3.66 -5.91
CA SER A 23 -8.27 -3.75 -6.22
C SER A 23 -8.72 -2.50 -6.97
N LYS A 24 -9.72 -2.67 -7.84
CA LYS A 24 -10.33 -1.59 -8.61
C LYS A 24 -11.84 -1.70 -8.46
N ASP A 25 -12.47 -0.60 -8.08
CA ASP A 25 -13.92 -0.48 -8.03
C ASP A 25 -14.35 0.86 -8.65
N LYS A 26 -15.08 0.80 -9.77
CA LYS A 26 -15.45 1.97 -10.58
C LYS A 26 -14.24 2.86 -10.87
N ASN A 27 -14.21 4.07 -10.30
CA ASN A 27 -13.15 5.05 -10.46
C ASN A 27 -12.07 4.93 -9.38
N LEU A 28 -12.24 4.07 -8.38
CA LEU A 28 -11.30 3.88 -7.28
C LEU A 28 -10.30 2.77 -7.61
N THR A 29 -9.04 3.05 -7.31
CA THR A 29 -7.97 2.05 -7.25
C THR A 29 -7.40 2.04 -5.85
N THR A 30 -7.50 0.90 -5.18
CA THR A 30 -6.89 0.67 -3.87
C THR A 30 -5.68 -0.25 -4.04
N THR A 31 -4.55 0.16 -3.47
CA THR A 31 -3.32 -0.62 -3.42
C THR A 31 -3.01 -0.93 -1.96
N ASN A 32 -2.89 -2.22 -1.66
CA ASN A 32 -2.45 -2.71 -0.36
C ASN A 32 -0.99 -3.16 -0.47
N TYR A 33 -0.15 -2.70 0.44
CA TYR A 33 1.19 -3.24 0.66
C TYR A 33 1.17 -3.95 2.01
N ILE A 34 1.16 -5.27 1.98
CA ILE A 34 1.22 -6.11 3.18
C ILE A 34 2.69 -6.36 3.47
N ILE A 35 3.20 -5.74 4.53
CA ILE A 35 4.58 -5.85 4.98
C ILE A 35 4.70 -7.02 5.95
N SER A 36 5.65 -7.90 5.70
CA SER A 36 5.83 -9.14 6.45
C SER A 36 7.29 -9.37 6.83
N LYS A 37 7.50 -10.03 7.97
CA LYS A 37 8.80 -10.55 8.40
C LYS A 37 8.66 -12.04 8.67
N ASP A 38 9.58 -12.85 8.14
CA ASP A 38 9.59 -14.30 8.33
C ASP A 38 8.23 -14.97 8.02
N GLY A 39 7.56 -14.49 6.95
CA GLY A 39 6.25 -14.99 6.52
C GLY A 39 5.04 -14.50 7.33
N LYS A 40 5.24 -13.74 8.42
CA LYS A 40 4.16 -13.15 9.23
C LYS A 40 3.91 -11.70 8.84
N ALA A 41 2.65 -11.36 8.60
CA ALA A 41 2.25 -9.97 8.34
C ALA A 41 2.41 -9.13 9.61
N LEU A 42 3.03 -7.95 9.47
CA LEU A 42 3.25 -6.98 10.54
C LEU A 42 2.38 -5.74 10.37
N GLU A 43 2.24 -5.29 9.12
CA GLU A 43 1.59 -4.04 8.81
C GLU A 43 1.00 -4.08 7.41
N THR A 44 -0.12 -3.41 7.21
CA THR A 44 -0.68 -3.18 5.87
C THR A 44 -0.79 -1.69 5.63
N TRP A 45 -0.18 -1.22 4.54
CA TRP A 45 -0.39 0.14 4.03
C TRP A 45 -1.44 0.11 2.94
N ILE A 46 -2.51 0.87 3.11
CA ILE A 46 -3.63 0.95 2.19
C ILE A 46 -3.65 2.34 1.59
N TYR A 47 -3.55 2.40 0.28
CA TYR A 47 -3.61 3.64 -0.51
C TYR A 47 -4.79 3.55 -1.46
N THR A 48 -5.70 4.53 -1.43
CA THR A 48 -6.80 4.62 -2.39
C THR A 48 -6.76 5.93 -3.15
N SER A 49 -6.82 5.85 -4.47
CA SER A 49 -6.93 7.00 -5.38
C SER A 49 -8.13 6.86 -6.31
N SER A 50 -8.73 7.99 -6.69
CA SER A 50 -9.72 8.04 -7.75
C SER A 50 -9.08 8.40 -9.10
N SER A 51 -9.58 7.83 -10.19
CA SER A 51 -9.23 8.15 -11.57
C SER A 51 -10.06 9.32 -12.13
N GLU A 52 -10.97 9.90 -11.33
CA GLU A 52 -11.73 11.07 -11.73
C GLU A 52 -10.83 12.28 -12.00
N LYS A 53 -11.27 13.14 -12.93
CA LYS A 53 -10.54 14.34 -13.31
C LYS A 53 -10.45 15.27 -12.08
N ASN A 54 -9.24 15.67 -11.68
CA ASN A 54 -8.95 16.44 -10.47
C ASN A 54 -9.23 15.70 -9.14
N ALA A 55 -9.30 14.37 -9.16
CA ALA A 55 -9.41 13.59 -7.93
C ALA A 55 -8.22 13.82 -6.99
N SER A 56 -8.53 14.18 -5.75
CA SER A 56 -7.57 14.14 -4.66
C SER A 56 -7.31 12.71 -4.19
N LEU A 57 -6.22 12.53 -3.45
CA LEU A 57 -5.96 11.33 -2.67
C LEU A 57 -7.16 11.03 -1.77
N VAL A 58 -7.71 9.81 -1.85
CA VAL A 58 -8.94 9.45 -1.14
C VAL A 58 -8.64 8.94 0.26
N ALA A 59 -7.61 8.09 0.41
CA ALA A 59 -7.20 7.59 1.72
C ALA A 59 -5.75 7.08 1.72
N VAL A 60 -5.07 7.28 2.86
CA VAL A 60 -3.82 6.61 3.25
C VAL A 60 -3.99 6.11 4.66
N ILE A 61 -3.86 4.79 4.85
CA ILE A 61 -4.05 4.12 6.13
C ILE A 61 -2.85 3.20 6.35
N SER A 62 -2.31 3.22 7.56
CA SER A 62 -1.43 2.17 8.08
C SER A 62 -2.21 1.40 9.15
N HIS A 63 -2.20 0.08 9.05
CA HIS A 63 -2.81 -0.81 10.02
C HIS A 63 -1.78 -1.85 10.48
N GLN A 64 -1.44 -1.82 11.77
CA GLN A 64 -0.60 -2.84 12.39
C GLN A 64 -1.41 -4.11 12.63
N MET A 65 -0.83 -5.24 12.28
CA MET A 65 -1.42 -6.56 12.48
C MET A 65 -0.98 -7.07 13.85
N ASN A 66 -1.91 -7.17 14.80
CA ASN A 66 -1.67 -7.76 16.13
C ASN A 66 -1.56 -9.30 16.06
#